data_AF-A0A7C1QRM1-F1
#
_entry.id   AF-A0A7C1QRM1-F1
#
_cell.length_a   1.000
_cell.length_b   1.000
_cell.length_c   1.000
_cell.angle_alpha   90.00
_cell.angle_beta   90.00
_cell.angle_gamma   90.00
#
_symmetry.space_group_name_H-M   'P 1'
#
loop_
_entity.id
_entity.type
_entity.pdbx_description
1 polymer ?
#
loop_
_entity_poly.entity_id
_entity_poly.type
_entity_poly.pdbx_seq_one_letter_code
_entity_poly.pdbx_strand_id
1 'polypeptide(L)'
;MKTEQKMWTKKRGWIPISDNNLKDSAQLVFVFGDSSFFKQERFFDEINEFYPKATIFGCSTAGEIAGAQVFDDSLVITAVLFEHTKLQFAKTKLD
;
A
#
# COMPACT_ATOMS: atom_id res chain seq x y z
N MET A 1 8.10 -13.07 -8.09
CA MET A 1 7.21 -12.03 -7.52
C MET A 1 8.03 -10.77 -7.34
N LYS A 2 7.50 -9.61 -7.73
CA LYS A 2 8.17 -8.32 -7.56
C LYS A 2 7.34 -7.42 -6.65
N THR A 3 8.03 -6.65 -5.81
CA THR A 3 7.39 -5.74 -4.86
C THR A 3 8.04 -4.36 -4.91
N GLU A 4 7.22 -3.33 -4.71
CA GLU A 4 7.67 -1.97 -4.47
C GLU A 4 7.05 -1.48 -3.16
N GLN A 5 7.85 -0.88 -2.30
CA GLN A 5 7.39 -0.29 -1.05
C GLN A 5 7.58 1.22 -1.04
N LYS A 6 6.55 1.93 -0.57
CA LYS A 6 6.63 3.36 -0.26
C LYS A 6 6.09 3.60 1.14
N MET A 7 6.63 4.62 1.79
CA MET A 7 6.17 5.05 3.11
C MET A 7 5.86 6.54 3.09
N TRP A 8 4.68 6.91 3.56
CA TRP A 8 4.33 8.30 3.81
C TRP A 8 4.57 8.66 5.27
N THR A 9 5.10 9.86 5.50
CA THR A 9 5.16 10.47 6.84
C THR A 9 4.77 11.95 6.77
N LYS A 10 4.22 12.51 7.86
CA LYS A 10 3.84 13.94 7.92
C LYS A 10 4.98 14.89 7.55
N LYS A 11 6.22 14.51 7.89
CA LYS A 11 7.41 15.37 7.70
C LYS A 11 7.94 15.35 6.27
N ARG A 12 7.78 14.24 5.54
CA ARG A 12 8.48 14.01 4.26
C ARG A 12 7.58 13.67 3.09
N GLY A 13 6.28 13.45 3.33
CA GLY A 13 5.40 12.89 2.31
C GLY A 13 5.80 11.45 1.98
N TRP A 14 5.54 11.03 0.73
CA TRP A 14 5.93 9.71 0.22
C TRP A 14 7.43 9.60 0.00
N ILE A 15 8.00 8.52 0.53
CA ILE A 15 9.41 8.15 0.38
C ILE A 15 9.47 6.73 -0.18
N PRO A 16 10.29 6.46 -1.21
CA PRO A 16 10.54 5.09 -1.65
C PRO A 16 11.33 4.33 -0.56
N ILE A 17 10.90 3.10 -0.27
CA ILE A 17 11.61 2.16 0.62
C ILE A 17 12.39 1.13 -0.20
N SER A 18 11.94 0.86 -1.44
CA SER A 18 12.61 -0.03 -2.38
C SER A 18 13.00 0.70 -3.66
N ASP A 19 14.05 0.25 -4.35
CA ASP A 19 14.47 0.79 -5.65
C ASP A 19 13.58 0.36 -6.83
N ASN A 20 12.66 -0.59 -6.60
CA ASN A 20 11.72 -1.04 -7.62
C ASN A 20 10.67 0.04 -7.93
N ASN A 21 10.19 0.05 -9.17
CA ASN A 21 9.12 0.94 -9.62
C ASN A 21 8.15 0.16 -10.51
N LEU A 22 7.08 -0.38 -9.90
CA LEU A 22 6.11 -1.24 -10.56
C LEU A 22 5.09 -0.43 -11.38
N LYS A 23 4.79 0.82 -11.01
CA LYS A 23 3.80 1.67 -11.70
C LYS A 23 2.50 0.90 -12.02
N ASP A 24 2.01 1.01 -13.24
CA ASP A 24 0.78 0.36 -13.71
C ASP A 24 0.89 -1.17 -13.84
N SER A 25 2.05 -1.79 -13.62
CA SER A 25 2.18 -3.25 -13.61
C SER A 25 1.75 -3.89 -12.29
N ALA A 26 1.67 -3.11 -11.20
CA ALA A 26 1.19 -3.62 -9.92
C ALA A 26 -0.27 -4.09 -10.04
N GLN A 27 -0.58 -5.24 -9.46
CA GLN A 27 -1.91 -5.86 -9.50
C GLN A 27 -2.63 -5.76 -8.15
N LEU A 28 -1.86 -5.59 -7.09
CA LEU A 28 -2.30 -5.59 -5.71
C LEU A 28 -1.46 -4.60 -4.93
N VAL A 29 -2.08 -3.76 -4.09
CA VAL A 29 -1.39 -2.90 -3.13
C VAL A 29 -1.89 -3.22 -1.74
N PHE A 30 -0.99 -3.60 -0.84
CA PHE A 30 -1.27 -3.66 0.59
C PHE A 30 -1.01 -2.31 1.24
N VAL A 31 -1.91 -1.85 2.09
CA VAL A 31 -1.84 -0.55 2.79
C VAL A 31 -1.97 -0.78 4.30
N PHE A 32 -0.98 -0.33 5.05
CA PHE A 32 -0.94 -0.43 6.52
C PHE A 32 -0.62 0.93 7.12
N GLY A 33 -1.39 1.33 8.12
CA GLY A 33 -1.32 2.66 8.74
C GLY A 33 -2.22 2.80 9.94
N ASP A 34 -2.09 3.90 10.67
CA ASP A 34 -3.11 4.31 11.64
C ASP A 34 -4.47 4.55 10.96
N SER A 35 -5.55 4.31 11.71
CA SER A 35 -6.94 4.49 11.27
C SER A 35 -7.25 5.89 10.72
N SER A 36 -6.52 6.93 11.15
CA SER A 36 -6.69 8.30 10.64
C SER A 36 -6.29 8.45 9.17
N PHE A 37 -5.41 7.61 8.64
CA PHE A 37 -5.04 7.58 7.23
C PHE A 37 -6.19 7.07 6.36
N PHE A 38 -6.86 6.01 6.81
CA PHE A 38 -8.00 5.40 6.09
C PHE A 38 -9.24 6.30 6.02
N LYS A 39 -9.29 7.37 6.82
CA LYS A 39 -10.36 8.39 6.78
C LYS A 39 -10.09 9.51 5.78
N GLN A 40 -8.89 9.56 5.19
CA GLN A 40 -8.46 10.62 4.28
C GLN A 40 -8.44 10.09 2.84
N GLU A 41 -9.43 10.47 2.04
CA GLU A 41 -9.59 10.02 0.65
C GLU A 41 -8.34 10.26 -0.20
N ARG A 42 -7.62 11.37 0.05
CA ARG A 42 -6.39 11.73 -0.67
C ARG A 42 -5.37 10.60 -0.78
N PHE A 43 -5.24 9.76 0.25
CA PHE A 43 -4.23 8.70 0.24
C PHE A 43 -4.62 7.59 -0.72
N PHE A 44 -5.91 7.28 -0.84
CA PHE A 44 -6.38 6.32 -1.83
C PHE A 44 -6.26 6.87 -3.24
N ASP A 45 -6.52 8.17 -3.44
CA ASP A 45 -6.33 8.83 -4.73
C ASP A 45 -4.85 8.81 -5.17
N GLU A 46 -3.93 9.17 -4.27
CA GLU A 46 -2.48 9.11 -4.52
C GLU A 46 -2.01 7.68 -4.83
N ILE A 47 -2.49 6.68 -4.08
CA ILE A 47 -2.16 5.27 -4.32
C ILE A 47 -2.71 4.80 -5.67
N ASN A 48 -3.93 5.20 -6.03
CA ASN A 48 -4.53 4.91 -7.33
C ASN A 48 -3.75 5.58 -8.48
N GLU A 49 -3.21 6.77 -8.27
CA GLU A 49 -2.34 7.44 -9.25
C GLU A 49 -1.02 6.67 -9.45
N PHE A 50 -0.43 6.15 -8.37
CA PHE A 50 0.78 5.33 -8.45
C PHE A 50 0.53 3.97 -9.13
N TYR A 51 -0.62 3.34 -8.84
CA TYR A 51 -0.91 1.95 -9.19
C TYR A 51 -2.33 1.78 -9.76
N PRO A 52 -2.65 2.37 -10.92
CA PRO A 52 -4.04 2.49 -11.40
C PRO A 52 -4.74 1.17 -11.75
N LYS A 53 -3.98 0.08 -11.91
CA LYS A 53 -4.51 -1.26 -12.20
C LYS A 53 -4.57 -2.16 -10.97
N ALA A 54 -4.05 -1.69 -9.83
CA ALA A 54 -3.97 -2.51 -8.64
C ALA A 54 -5.27 -2.46 -7.84
N THR A 55 -5.65 -3.59 -7.25
CA THR A 55 -6.67 -3.59 -6.21
C THR A 55 -6.01 -3.26 -4.88
N ILE A 56 -6.60 -2.33 -4.13
CA ILE A 56 -6.10 -1.89 -2.82
C ILE A 56 -6.71 -2.76 -1.72
N PHE A 57 -5.85 -3.36 -0.89
CA PHE A 57 -6.22 -4.09 0.32
C PHE A 57 -5.47 -3.50 1.51
N GLY A 58 -6.09 -3.48 2.68
CA GLY A 58 -5.41 -2.98 3.85
C GLY A 58 -6.23 -3.10 5.11
N CYS A 59 -5.58 -2.80 6.22
CA CYS A 59 -6.21 -2.66 7.52
C CYS A 59 -5.46 -1.62 8.35
N SER A 60 -6.17 -1.02 9.30
CA SER A 60 -5.52 -0.22 10.33
C SER A 60 -4.74 -1.12 11.28
N THR A 61 -3.54 -0.71 11.65
CA THR A 61 -2.66 -1.45 12.56
C THR A 61 -2.18 -0.54 13.70
N ALA A 62 -1.75 -1.14 14.82
CA ALA A 62 -1.13 -0.39 15.92
C ALA A 62 0.35 -0.04 15.69
N GLY A 63 0.91 -0.49 14.57
CA GLY A 63 2.26 -0.14 14.09
C GLY A 63 2.42 -0.58 12.64
N GLU A 64 3.20 0.16 11.86
CA GLU A 64 3.37 -0.07 10.43
C GLU A 64 4.72 -0.73 10.13
N ILE A 65 4.71 -1.84 9.38
CA ILE A 65 5.93 -2.53 9.01
C ILE A 65 6.41 -2.04 7.65
N ALA A 66 7.56 -1.37 7.62
CA ALA A 66 8.31 -1.07 6.39
C ALA A 66 9.68 -1.78 6.46
N GLY A 67 9.94 -2.68 5.52
CA GLY A 67 11.09 -3.59 5.61
C GLY A 67 11.04 -4.46 6.89
N ALA A 68 12.07 -4.35 7.74
CA ALA A 68 12.18 -5.05 9.02
C ALA A 68 11.99 -4.11 10.24
N GLN A 69 11.46 -2.91 10.01
CA GLN A 69 11.30 -1.88 11.04
C GLN A 69 9.82 -1.59 11.26
N VAL A 70 9.49 -1.26 12.52
CA VAL A 70 8.17 -0.76 12.91
C VAL A 70 8.27 0.76 13.00
N PHE A 71 7.34 1.43 12.34
CA PHE A 71 7.20 2.87 12.38
C PHE A 71 5.87 3.25 13.01
N ASP A 72 5.86 4.40 13.69
CA ASP A 72 4.66 5.07 14.17
C ASP A 72 4.34 6.27 13.25
N ASP A 73 3.07 6.69 13.23
CA ASP A 73 2.58 7.85 12.47
C ASP A 73 2.88 7.79 10.96
N SER A 74 2.89 6.59 10.38
CA SER A 74 3.23 6.37 8.98
C SER A 74 2.13 5.65 8.21
N LEU A 75 2.20 5.73 6.89
CA LEU A 75 1.39 4.91 5.98
C LEU A 75 2.35 4.16 5.07
N VAL A 76 2.40 2.84 5.21
CA VAL A 76 3.25 1.99 4.37
C VAL A 76 2.38 1.29 3.33
N ILE A 77 2.83 1.36 2.09
CA ILE A 77 2.22 0.63 0.98
C ILE A 77 3.20 -0.35 0.37
N THR A 78 2.71 -1.54 0.03
CA THR A 78 3.47 -2.56 -0.70
C THR A 78 2.69 -2.94 -1.95
N ALA A 79 3.17 -2.47 -3.10
CA ALA A 79 2.68 -2.87 -4.40
C ALA A 79 3.29 -4.22 -4.80
N VAL A 80 2.48 -5.10 -5.39
CA VAL A 80 2.86 -6.47 -5.74
C VAL A 80 2.50 -6.77 -7.19
N LEU A 81 3.47 -7.38 -7.90
CA LEU A 81 3.29 -8.02 -9.20
C LEU A 81 3.65 -9.50 -9.09
N PHE A 82 2.69 -10.37 -9.42
CA PHE A 82 2.94 -11.80 -9.59
C PHE A 82 3.27 -12.10 -11.05
N GLU A 83 4.43 -12.72 -11.30
CA GLU A 83 4.91 -12.97 -12.67
C GLU A 83 4.09 -14.04 -13.40
N HIS A 84 3.53 -14.99 -12.66
CA HIS A 84 2.85 -16.16 -13.23
C HIS A 84 1.50 -16.47 -12.59
N THR A 85 1.01 -15.60 -11.69
CA THR A 85 -0.23 -15.85 -10.94
C THR A 85 -1.30 -14.84 -11.34
N LYS A 86 -2.46 -15.34 -11.76
CA LYS A 86 -3.65 -14.51 -11.98
C LYS A 86 -4.38 -14.33 -10.65
N LEU A 87 -4.65 -13.09 -10.29
CA LEU A 87 -5.40 -12.75 -9.08
C LEU A 87 -6.89 -12.64 -9.40
N GLN A 88 -7.72 -13.07 -8.45
CA GLN A 88 -9.17 -12.86 -8.42
C GLN A 88 -9.53 -12.37 -7.03
N PHE A 89 -10.42 -11.39 -6.94
CA PHE A 89 -10.75 -10.72 -5.70
C PHE A 89 -12.23 -10.92 -5.36
N ALA A 90 -12.51 -11.20 -4.08
CA ALA A 90 -13.86 -11.29 -3.54
C ALA A 90 -13.94 -10.47 -2.25
N LYS A 91 -15.09 -9.86 -2.00
CA LYS A 91 -15.38 -9.11 -0.77
C LYS A 91 -16.74 -9.49 -0.22
N THR A 92 -16.85 -9.55 1.10
CA THR A 92 -18.13 -9.70 1.81
C THR A 92 -18.19 -8.73 2.97
N LYS A 93 -19.41 -8.39 3.39
CA LYS A 93 -19.66 -7.65 4.62
C LYS A 93 -19.87 -8.66 5.74
N LEU A 94 -19.28 -8.39 6.91
CA LEU A 94 -19.51 -9.16 8.13
C LEU A 94 -20.59 -8.43 8.95
N ASP A 95 -21.50 -9.19 9.55
CA ASP A 95 -22.56 -8.72 10.44
C ASP A 95 -22.08 -8.61 11.90
#